data_AF-A0A2E8IYK4-F1
#
_entry.id   AF-A0A2E8IYK4-F1
#
_cell.length_a   1.000
_cell.length_b   1.000
_cell.length_c   1.000
_cell.angle_alpha   90.00
_cell.angle_beta   90.00
_cell.angle_gamma   90.00
#
_symmetry.space_group_name_H-M   'P 1'
#
loop_
_entity.id
_entity.type
_entity.pdbx_description
1 polymer ?
#
loop_
_entity_poly.entity_id
_entity_poly.type
_entity_poly.pdbx_seq_one_letter_code
_entity_poly.pdbx_strand_id
1 'polypeptide(L)' 'MPESEKAASNETSYVVKKGERIPRKPQGEYAEAESLKHAISRDGFLGTAMDDKNQYGPVSMMILLLIVATVTGLGLKLLS' A
#
# COMPACT_ATOMS: atom_id res chain seq x y z
N MET A 1 -1.33 7.75 -19.63
CA MET A 1 -0.38 6.85 -20.32
C MET A 1 -0.80 5.41 -20.01
N PRO A 2 -1.13 4.59 -21.02
CA PRO A 2 -1.70 3.24 -20.88
C PRO A 2 -0.68 2.14 -20.52
N GLU A 3 0.44 2.49 -19.90
CA GLU A 3 1.59 1.59 -19.65
C GLU A 3 1.47 0.80 -18.32
N SER A 4 0.59 1.21 -17.39
CA SER A 4 0.57 0.60 -16.04
C SER A 4 -0.19 -0.74 -15.97
N GLU A 5 -0.95 -1.09 -17.01
CA GLU A 5 -1.82 -2.28 -16.99
C GLU A 5 -1.11 -3.56 -17.48
N LYS A 6 0.05 -3.44 -18.13
CA LYS A 6 0.80 -4.58 -18.70
C LYS A 6 1.87 -5.19 -17.81
N ALA A 7 2.17 -4.60 -16.65
CA ALA A 7 3.29 -5.03 -15.82
C ALA A 7 2.99 -6.19 -14.84
N ALA A 8 1.73 -6.63 -14.74
CA ALA A 8 1.29 -7.49 -13.64
C ALA A 8 1.35 -9.01 -13.89
N SER A 9 1.80 -9.51 -15.05
CA SER A 9 1.62 -10.94 -15.38
C SER A 9 2.81 -11.68 -16.01
N ASN A 10 4.05 -11.21 -15.83
CA ASN A 10 5.24 -12.01 -16.18
C ASN A 10 5.96 -12.51 -14.91
N GLU A 11 5.61 -13.72 -14.46
CA GLU A 11 6.49 -14.50 -13.59
C GLU A 11 7.81 -14.75 -14.33
N THR A 12 8.83 -13.96 -14.00
CA THR A 12 10.17 -14.13 -14.56
C THR A 12 10.92 -15.12 -13.69
N SER A 13 11.31 -16.27 -14.24
CA SER A 13 12.12 -17.28 -13.54
C SER A 13 13.50 -16.70 -13.22
N TYR A 14 13.74 -16.33 -11.95
CA TYR A 14 15.01 -15.80 -11.49
C TYR A 14 16.02 -16.91 -11.20
N VAL A 15 16.45 -17.66 -12.22
CA VAL A 15 17.62 -18.54 -12.07
C VAL A 15 18.88 -17.70 -12.21
N VAL A 16 19.38 -17.18 -11.09
CA VAL A 16 20.61 -16.37 -11.04
C VAL A 16 21.82 -17.28 -11.25
N LYS A 17 22.65 -16.99 -12.27
CA LYS A 17 23.88 -17.76 -12.51
C LYS A 17 24.95 -17.41 -11.47
N LYS A 18 25.83 -18.37 -11.14
CA LYS A 18 26.92 -18.17 -10.17
C LYS A 18 27.81 -16.99 -10.61
N GLY A 19 27.88 -15.94 -9.78
CA GLY A 19 28.65 -14.72 -10.05
C GLY A 19 27.84 -13.57 -10.67
N GLU A 20 26.57 -13.77 -11.00
CA GLU A 20 25.68 -12.71 -11.48
C GLU A 20 25.04 -11.95 -10.31
N ARG A 21 24.82 -10.65 -10.50
CA ARG A 21 24.13 -9.80 -9.51
C ARG A 21 22.63 -10.10 -9.56
N ILE A 22 22.03 -10.38 -8.40
CA ILE A 22 20.58 -10.56 -8.27
C ILE A 22 19.85 -9.31 -8.79
N PRO A 23 18.89 -9.44 -9.72
CA PRO A 23 18.11 -8.31 -10.21
C PRO A 23 17.26 -7.74 -9.07
N ARG A 24 17.22 -6.41 -8.96
CA ARG A 24 16.37 -5.74 -7.98
C ARG A 24 14.96 -5.58 -8.54
N LYS A 25 13.96 -5.81 -7.69
CA LYS A 25 12.57 -5.44 -7.99
C LYS A 25 12.53 -3.93 -8.30
N PRO A 26 11.77 -3.48 -9.32
CA PRO A 26 11.52 -2.05 -9.51
C PRO A 26 10.90 -1.44 -8.24
N GLN A 27 11.23 -0.19 -7.96
CA GLN A 27 10.63 0.54 -6.85
C GLN A 27 9.12 0.69 -7.08
N GLY A 28 8.34 0.69 -6.00
CA GLY A 28 6.90 0.96 -6.06
C GLY A 28 6.61 2.42 -6.45
N GLU A 29 5.36 2.70 -6.79
CA GLU A 29 4.89 4.05 -7.08
C GLU A 29 4.81 4.86 -5.77
N TYR A 30 5.61 5.92 -5.66
CA TYR A 30 5.63 6.84 -4.52
C TYR A 30 5.51 8.28 -5.01
N ALA A 31 4.62 9.05 -4.40
CA ALA A 31 4.48 10.48 -4.66
C ALA A 31 4.15 11.23 -3.37
N GLU A 32 4.84 12.32 -3.10
CA GLU A 32 4.49 13.16 -1.94
C GLU A 32 3.15 13.84 -2.14
N ALA A 33 2.42 14.03 -1.05
CA ALA A 33 1.17 14.75 -1.01
C ALA A 33 1.30 16.00 -0.13
N GLU A 34 0.60 17.09 -0.50
CA GLU A 34 0.65 18.35 0.26
C GLU A 34 -0.08 18.26 1.61
N SER A 35 -1.05 17.36 1.72
CA SER A 35 -1.83 17.14 2.94
C SER A 35 -2.37 15.71 3.00
N LEU A 36 -2.73 15.25 4.20
CA LEU A 36 -3.39 13.96 4.41
C LEU A 36 -4.68 13.82 3.59
N LYS A 37 -5.47 14.88 3.49
CA LYS A 37 -6.70 14.89 2.69
C LYS A 37 -6.39 14.72 1.21
N HIS A 38 -5.36 15.42 0.71
CA HIS A 38 -4.91 15.29 -0.66
C HIS A 38 -4.42 13.86 -0.95
N ALA A 39 -3.61 13.30 -0.05
CA ALA A 39 -3.11 11.92 -0.12
C ALA A 39 -4.25 10.91 -0.26
N ILE A 40 -5.24 10.96 0.64
CA ILE A 40 -6.39 10.05 0.61
C ILE A 40 -7.22 10.24 -0.67
N SER A 41 -7.39 11.48 -1.13
CA SER A 41 -8.17 11.76 -2.35
C SER A 41 -7.49 11.25 -3.63
N ARG A 42 -6.16 11.27 -3.68
CA ARG A 42 -5.36 10.89 -4.84
C ARG A 42 -5.05 9.40 -4.86
N ASP A 43 -4.61 8.86 -3.73
CA ASP A 43 -4.05 7.50 -3.62
C ASP A 43 -5.04 6.50 -3.00
N GLY A 44 -6.17 6.99 -2.51
CA GLY A 44 -7.16 6.22 -1.76
C GLY A 44 -6.77 6.01 -0.29
N PHE A 45 -7.76 5.70 0.55
CA PHE A 45 -7.50 5.46 1.98
C PHE A 45 -6.62 4.23 2.20
N LEU A 46 -6.91 3.10 1.54
CA LEU A 46 -6.10 1.89 1.65
C LEU A 46 -4.72 2.06 0.99
N GLY A 47 -4.65 2.71 -0.17
CA GLY A 47 -3.38 2.97 -0.84
C GLY A 47 -2.47 3.90 -0.03
N THR A 48 -3.05 4.84 0.70
CA THR A 48 -2.31 5.66 1.67
C THR A 48 -1.91 4.84 2.90
N ALA A 49 -2.79 3.99 3.45
CA ALA A 49 -2.56 3.31 4.73
C ALA A 49 -1.74 2.01 4.66
N MET A 50 -1.71 1.32 3.52
CA MET A 50 -1.09 -0.01 3.39
C MET A 50 -0.06 -0.15 2.27
N ASP A 51 -0.20 0.61 1.17
CA ASP A 51 0.66 0.47 -0.01
C ASP A 51 1.82 1.48 -0.04
N ASP A 52 2.00 2.27 1.03
CA ASP A 52 3.06 3.29 1.17
C ASP A 52 3.17 4.26 -0.03
N LYS A 53 2.04 4.61 -0.68
CA LYS A 53 2.05 5.47 -1.88
C LYS A 53 2.49 6.92 -1.63
N ASN A 54 2.50 7.36 -0.38
CA ASN A 54 2.85 8.71 0.05
C ASN A 54 3.33 8.71 1.51
N GLN A 55 3.73 9.87 2.05
CA GLN A 55 4.30 9.98 3.39
C GLN A 55 3.30 9.81 4.55
N TYR A 56 2.00 9.73 4.28
CA TYR A 56 0.95 9.69 5.30
C TYR A 56 0.53 8.28 5.74
N GLY A 57 1.29 7.26 5.34
CA GLY A 57 1.08 5.87 5.76
C GLY A 57 0.89 5.71 7.27
N PRO A 58 1.86 6.09 8.12
CA PRO A 58 1.75 5.90 9.57
C PRO A 58 0.50 6.54 10.19
N VAL A 59 0.16 7.76 9.76
CA VAL A 59 -1.02 8.48 10.26
C VAL A 59 -2.31 7.79 9.83
N SER A 60 -2.40 7.41 8.56
CA SER A 60 -3.58 6.72 8.02
C SER A 60 -3.76 5.33 8.62
N MET A 61 -2.65 4.66 8.95
CA MET A 61 -2.67 3.35 9.61
C MET A 61 -3.19 3.45 11.04
N MET A 62 -2.85 4.50 11.80
CA MET A 62 -3.45 4.74 13.12
C MET A 62 -4.98 4.94 13.04
N ILE A 63 -5.44 5.68 12.03
CA ILE A 63 -6.88 5.88 11.79
C ILE A 63 -7.55 4.56 11.43
N LEU A 64 -6.93 3.74 10.58
CA LEU A 64 -7.43 2.41 10.21
C LEU A 64 -7.56 1.51 11.44
N LEU A 65 -6.54 1.48 12.30
CA LEU A 65 -6.57 0.70 13.55
C LEU A 65 -7.72 1.14 14.46
N LEU A 66 -7.96 2.45 14.60
CA LEU A 66 -9.09 2.97 15.37
C LEU A 66 -10.41 2.46 14.79
N ILE A 67 -10.62 2.54 13.47
CA ILE A 67 -11.84 2.07 12.81
C ILE A 67 -12.05 0.58 13.09
N VAL A 68 -11.03 -0.25 12.86
CA VAL A 68 -11.12 -1.71 13.05
C VAL A 68 -11.39 -2.06 14.50
N ALA A 69 -10.69 -1.43 15.45
CA ALA A 69 -10.90 -1.64 16.88
C ALA A 69 -12.33 -1.23 17.31
N THR A 70 -12.84 -0.11 16.78
CA THR A 70 -14.19 0.38 17.09
C THR A 70 -15.25 -0.57 16.56
N VAL A 71 -15.14 -1.00 15.29
CA VAL A 71 -16.08 -1.95 14.67
C VAL A 71 -16.06 -3.29 15.40
N THR A 72 -14.87 -3.80 15.71
CA THR A 72 -14.72 -5.08 16.44
C THR A 72 -15.30 -4.98 17.84
N GLY A 73 -14.98 -3.90 18.57
CA GLY A 73 -15.49 -3.68 19.92
C GLY A 73 -17.01 -3.51 19.97
N LEU A 74 -17.59 -2.77 19.02
CA LEU A 74 -19.04 -2.66 18.88
C LEU A 74 -19.68 -4.00 18.51
N GLY A 75 -19.07 -4.75 17.60
CA GLY A 75 -19.53 -6.08 17.22
C GLY A 75 -19.61 -7.01 18.43
N LEU A 76 -18.53 -7.09 19.21
CA LEU A 76 -18.51 -7.88 20.44
C LEU A 76 -19.56 -7.42 21.45
N LYS A 77 -19.76 -6.11 21.61
CA LYS A 77 -20.77 -5.56 22.52
C LYS A 77 -22.21 -5.92 22.10
N LEU A 78 -22.48 -5.99 20.80
CA LEU A 78 -23.82 -6.31 20.28
C LEU A 78 -24.11 -7.81 20.24
N LEU A 79 -23.07 -8.65 20.15
CA LEU A 79 -23.20 -10.12 20.13
C LEU A 79 -23.18 -10.76 21.53
N SER A 80 -22.63 -10.06 22.53
CA SER A 80 -22.51 -10.54 23.92
C SER A 80 -23.71 -10.16 24.79
#